data_AF-A0A2W6HXQ9-F1
#
_entry.id   AF-A0A2W6HXQ9-F1
#
_cell.length_a   1.000
_cell.length_b   1.000
_cell.length_c   1.000
_cell.angle_alpha   90.00
_cell.angle_beta   90.00
_cell.angle_gamma   90.00
#
_symmetry.space_group_name_H-M   'P 1'
#
loop_
_entity.id
_entity.type
_entity.pdbx_description
1 polymer ?
#
loop_
_entity_poly.entity_id
_entity_poly.type
_entity_poly.pdbx_seq_one_letter_code
_entity_poly.pdbx_strand_id
1 'polypeptide(L)'
;MSKHTPGPWSYSKGERHNFFYIDSPSGDVVYVTGSLQPDHVEANARLIAAAPELLDLLERVTYHMEGGIRLEYPASPEESPQPASEWDHEADRLAGEARRLLAKATGGAQ
;
A
#
# COMPACT_ATOMS: atom_id res chain seq x y z
N MET A 1 13.69 3.09 13.09
CA MET A 1 13.68 1.69 12.63
C MET A 1 12.26 1.35 12.24
N SER A 2 12.06 0.73 11.07
CA SER A 2 10.74 0.19 10.71
C SER A 2 10.33 -0.91 11.71
N LYS A 3 9.03 -0.97 12.06
CA LYS A 3 8.46 -2.02 12.91
C LYS A 3 8.00 -3.25 12.12
N HIS A 4 8.13 -3.25 10.79
CA HIS A 4 7.71 -4.34 9.91
C HIS A 4 8.93 -5.04 9.31
N THR A 5 8.78 -6.33 8.99
CA THR A 5 9.81 -7.11 8.30
C THR A 5 10.10 -6.45 6.95
N PRO A 6 11.36 -6.13 6.61
CA PRO A 6 11.69 -5.62 5.28
C PRO A 6 11.34 -6.63 4.19
N GLY A 7 10.85 -6.13 3.06
CA GLY A 7 10.70 -6.92 1.84
C GLY A 7 12.04 -7.12 1.11
N PRO A 8 12.04 -7.82 -0.03
CA PRO A 8 10.88 -8.46 -0.67
C PRO A 8 10.44 -9.72 0.10
N TRP A 9 9.17 -10.11 -0.05
CA TRP A 9 8.70 -11.41 0.43
C TRP A 9 8.32 -12.30 -0.75
N SER A 10 8.55 -13.60 -0.61
CA SER A 10 8.12 -14.62 -1.57
C SER A 10 7.12 -15.55 -0.92
N TYR A 11 6.17 -16.09 -1.69
CA TYR A 11 5.32 -17.17 -1.20
C TYR A 11 5.68 -18.50 -1.84
N SER A 12 5.52 -19.58 -1.08
CA SER A 12 5.75 -20.95 -1.57
C SER A 12 4.68 -21.91 -1.03
N LYS A 13 4.45 -23.02 -1.73
CA LYS A 13 3.52 -24.06 -1.30
C LYS A 13 4.25 -25.07 -0.43
N GLY A 14 3.70 -25.35 0.75
CA GLY A 14 4.27 -26.33 1.67
C GLY A 14 3.96 -27.78 1.32
N GLU A 15 4.75 -28.68 1.92
CA GLU A 15 4.63 -30.13 1.71
C GLU A 15 3.28 -30.68 2.19
N ARG A 16 2.71 -30.08 3.24
CA ARG A 16 1.38 -30.44 3.74
C ARG A 16 0.30 -29.77 2.90
N HIS A 17 -0.75 -30.51 2.55
CA HIS A 17 -1.91 -29.95 1.85
C HIS A 17 -2.43 -28.71 2.58
N ASN A 18 -2.62 -27.63 1.81
CA ASN A 18 -3.14 -26.33 2.25
C ASN A 18 -2.22 -25.50 3.16
N PHE A 19 -0.92 -25.72 3.14
CA PHE A 19 0.05 -24.82 3.76
C PHE A 19 0.75 -23.97 2.70
N PHE A 20 0.87 -22.68 2.98
CA PHE A 20 1.68 -21.76 2.19
C PHE A 20 2.60 -20.97 3.13
N TYR A 21 3.84 -20.79 2.71
CA TYR A 21 4.85 -20.03 3.44
C TYR A 21 5.04 -18.67 2.79
N ILE A 22 5.36 -17.68 3.61
CA ILE A 22 5.76 -16.33 3.18
C ILE A 22 7.10 -16.06 3.82
N ASP A 23 8.11 -15.95 2.97
CA ASP A 23 9.52 -15.93 3.36
C ASP A 23 10.14 -14.58 2.99
N SER A 24 11.01 -14.08 3.86
CA SER A 24 11.89 -12.94 3.59
C SER A 24 13.33 -13.45 3.41
N PRO A 25 14.22 -12.67 2.78
CA PRO A 25 15.65 -12.97 2.78
C PRO A 25 16.26 -13.14 4.18
N SER A 26 15.63 -12.56 5.21
CA SER A 26 16.00 -12.70 6.62
C SER A 26 15.37 -13.90 7.34
N GLY A 27 14.54 -14.71 6.66
CA GLY A 27 13.86 -15.89 7.20
C GLY A 27 12.33 -15.83 7.09
N ASP A 28 11.68 -16.85 7.65
CA ASP A 28 10.23 -17.05 7.62
C ASP A 28 9.49 -15.86 8.26
N VAL A 29 8.47 -15.36 7.56
CA VAL A 29 7.64 -14.25 8.03
C VAL A 29 6.32 -14.78 8.59
N VAL A 30 5.61 -15.61 7.81
CA VAL A 30 4.27 -16.12 8.13
C VAL A 30 4.03 -17.47 7.45
N TYR A 31 3.23 -18.33 8.08
CA TYR A 31 2.58 -19.47 7.43
C TYR A 31 1.06 -19.25 7.35
N VAL A 32 0.47 -19.57 6.20
CA VAL A 32 -0.98 -19.48 5.94
C VAL A 32 -1.54 -20.89 5.78
N THR A 33 -2.62 -21.20 6.49
CA THR A 33 -3.26 -22.52 6.48
C THR A 33 -4.79 -22.39 6.40
N GLY A 34 -5.45 -23.31 5.70
CA GLY A 34 -6.91 -23.35 5.59
C GLY A 34 -7.42 -24.71 5.09
N SER A 35 -8.44 -25.28 5.74
CA SER A 35 -8.81 -26.69 5.51
C SER A 35 -9.74 -26.95 4.33
N LEU A 36 -10.49 -25.95 3.85
CA LEU A 36 -11.63 -26.18 2.95
C LEU A 36 -11.50 -25.53 1.55
N GLN A 37 -10.56 -24.61 1.34
CA GLN A 37 -10.46 -23.82 0.10
C GLN A 37 -8.99 -23.45 -0.22
N PRO A 38 -8.18 -24.40 -0.74
CA PRO A 38 -6.76 -24.18 -1.03
C PRO A 38 -6.49 -22.95 -1.90
N ASP A 39 -7.34 -22.69 -2.89
CA ASP A 39 -7.17 -21.57 -3.82
C ASP A 39 -7.28 -20.20 -3.11
N HIS A 40 -8.15 -20.10 -2.10
CA HIS A 40 -8.25 -18.88 -1.28
C HIS A 40 -7.01 -18.70 -0.40
N VAL A 41 -6.46 -19.80 0.11
CA VAL A 41 -5.24 -19.76 0.92
C VAL A 41 -4.05 -19.30 0.06
N GLU A 42 -3.92 -19.82 -1.16
CA GLU A 42 -2.88 -19.37 -2.09
C GLU A 42 -3.05 -17.90 -2.47
N ALA A 43 -4.28 -17.48 -2.81
CA ALA A 43 -4.55 -16.09 -3.18
C ALA A 43 -4.20 -15.12 -2.04
N ASN A 44 -4.54 -15.49 -0.80
CA ASN A 44 -4.17 -14.71 0.38
C ASN A 44 -2.66 -14.69 0.62
N ALA A 45 -1.98 -15.82 0.46
CA ALA A 45 -0.52 -15.89 0.60
C ALA A 45 0.19 -15.00 -0.43
N ARG A 46 -0.27 -15.03 -1.69
CA ARG A 46 0.22 -14.16 -2.76
C ARG A 46 -0.02 -12.68 -2.45
N LEU A 47 -1.21 -12.33 -1.94
CA LEU A 47 -1.53 -10.95 -1.57
C LEU A 47 -0.66 -10.45 -0.41
N ILE A 48 -0.44 -11.26 0.62
CA ILE A 48 0.40 -10.90 1.76
C ILE A 48 1.87 -10.76 1.32
N ALA A 49 2.37 -11.65 0.46
CA ALA A 49 3.74 -11.57 -0.06
C ALA A 49 4.01 -10.28 -0.83
N ALA A 50 3.00 -9.70 -1.49
CA ALA A 50 3.09 -8.42 -2.19
C ALA A 50 2.96 -7.19 -1.27
N ALA A 51 2.78 -7.36 0.04
CA ALA A 51 2.56 -6.25 0.97
C ALA A 51 3.70 -5.22 1.00
N PRO A 52 4.99 -5.60 0.96
CA PRO A 52 6.08 -4.63 0.90
C PRO A 52 6.02 -3.72 -0.34
N GLU A 53 5.74 -4.28 -1.52
CA GLU A 53 5.64 -3.55 -2.78
C GLU A 53 4.39 -2.65 -2.80
N LEU A 54 3.27 -3.13 -2.25
CA LEU A 54 2.06 -2.32 -2.10
C LEU A 54 2.28 -1.14 -1.15
N LEU A 55 3.06 -1.33 -0.08
CA LEU A 55 3.42 -0.27 0.85
C LEU A 55 4.31 0.79 0.17
N ASP A 56 5.37 0.38 -0.54
CA ASP A 56 6.24 1.29 -1.30
C ASP A 56 5.44 2.09 -2.34
N LEU A 57 4.57 1.42 -3.10
CA LEU A 57 3.73 2.10 -4.08
C LEU A 57 2.81 3.13 -3.42
N LEU A 58 2.19 2.78 -2.29
CA LEU A 58 1.31 3.68 -1.56
C LEU A 58 2.05 4.90 -1.02
N GLU A 59 3.28 4.72 -0.50
CA GLU A 59 4.15 5.82 -0.06
C GLU A 59 4.47 6.77 -1.22
N ARG A 60 4.84 6.22 -2.38
CA ARG A 60 5.15 7.01 -3.59
C ARG A 60 3.94 7.76 -4.13
N VAL A 61 2.78 7.10 -4.19
CA VAL A 61 1.53 7.74 -4.63
C VAL A 61 1.15 8.88 -3.69
N THR A 62 1.23 8.66 -2.38
CA THR A 62 0.95 9.70 -1.37
C THR A 62 1.90 10.88 -1.54
N TYR A 63 3.20 10.62 -1.67
CA TYR A 63 4.20 11.65 -1.91
C TYR A 63 3.90 12.49 -3.16
N HIS A 64 3.52 11.86 -4.27
CA HIS A 64 3.18 12.57 -5.50
C HIS A 64 1.87 13.36 -5.39
N MET A 65 0.86 12.84 -4.69
CA MET A 65 -0.39 13.56 -4.46
C MET A 65 -0.18 14.78 -3.56
N GLU A 66 0.63 14.65 -2.51
CA GLU A 66 0.95 15.75 -1.59
C GLU A 66 1.90 16.79 -2.19
N GLY A 67 2.83 16.35 -3.03
CA GLY A 67 3.72 17.25 -3.79
C GLY A 67 2.98 18.09 -4.83
N GLY A 68 1.76 17.68 -5.19
CA GLY A 68 0.90 18.32 -6.18
C GLY A 68 1.47 18.24 -7.59
N ILE A 69 0.74 17.63 -8.52
CA ILE A 69 0.84 18.07 -9.92
C ILE A 69 0.12 19.43 -9.96
N ARG A 70 0.76 20.48 -9.45
CA ARG A 70 0.30 21.85 -9.65
C ARG A 70 0.54 22.17 -11.12
N LEU A 71 -0.48 21.95 -11.94
CA LEU A 71 -0.59 22.67 -13.19
C LEU A 71 -0.76 24.13 -12.80
N GLU A 72 0.35 24.87 -12.75
CA GLU A 72 0.32 26.32 -12.63
C GLU A 72 -0.38 26.86 -13.88
N TYR A 73 -1.71 26.94 -13.82
CA TYR A 73 -2.41 27.86 -14.68
C TYR A 73 -2.00 29.25 -14.22
N PRO A 74 -1.39 30.09 -15.09
CA PRO A 74 -1.17 31.47 -14.75
C PRO A 74 -2.56 32.11 -14.59
N ALA A 75 -3.06 32.12 -13.36
CA ALA A 75 -4.25 32.85 -13.01
C ALA A 75 -3.97 34.32 -13.34
N SER A 76 -4.90 34.95 -14.05
CA SER A 76 -4.88 36.40 -14.20
C SER A 76 -4.77 37.01 -12.79
N PRO A 77 -3.95 38.05 -12.57
CA PRO A 77 -3.73 38.63 -11.24
C PRO A 77 -5.00 39.17 -10.55
N GLU A 78 -6.15 39.18 -11.24
CA GLU A 78 -7.45 39.58 -10.73
C GLU A 78 -8.36 38.43 -10.26
N GLU A 79 -7.97 37.16 -10.45
CA GLU A 79 -8.77 36.00 -10.02
C GLU A 79 -8.35 35.47 -8.65
N SER A 80 -9.31 35.40 -7.73
CA SER A 80 -9.15 34.69 -6.45
C SER A 80 -8.72 33.24 -6.70
N PRO A 81 -7.78 32.68 -5.92
CA PRO A 81 -7.35 31.29 -6.10
C PRO A 81 -8.54 30.35 -5.93
N GLN A 82 -9.01 29.79 -7.04
CA GLN A 82 -9.96 28.69 -7.04
C GLN A 82 -9.17 27.38 -6.99
N PRO A 83 -9.65 26.33 -6.30
CA PRO A 83 -9.18 24.98 -6.60
C PRO A 83 -9.36 24.78 -8.12
N ALA A 84 -8.29 24.41 -8.81
CA ALA A 84 -8.20 24.50 -10.27
C ALA A 84 -9.17 23.52 -10.96
N SER A 85 -9.70 22.51 -10.26
CA SER A 85 -10.84 21.69 -10.71
C SER A 85 -11.36 20.71 -9.63
N GLU A 86 -12.45 20.00 -9.92
CA GLU A 86 -12.93 18.82 -9.18
C GLU A 86 -11.82 17.77 -8.92
N TRP A 87 -10.84 17.68 -9.84
CA TRP A 87 -9.68 16.78 -9.69
C TRP A 87 -8.80 17.11 -8.48
N ASP A 88 -8.70 18.38 -8.08
CA ASP A 88 -7.89 18.76 -6.91
C ASP A 88 -8.54 18.27 -5.62
N HIS A 89 -9.88 18.35 -5.53
CA HIS A 89 -10.63 17.83 -4.39
C HIS A 89 -10.57 16.30 -4.30
N GLU A 90 -10.66 15.61 -5.44
CA GLU A 90 -10.50 14.16 -5.46
C GLU A 90 -9.07 13.73 -5.10
N ALA A 91 -8.05 14.44 -5.57
CA ALA A 91 -6.65 14.19 -5.24
C ALA A 91 -6.38 14.37 -3.74
N ASP A 92 -6.88 15.44 -3.13
CA ASP A 92 -6.75 15.68 -1.68
C ASP A 92 -7.43 14.58 -0.85
N ARG A 93 -8.62 14.14 -1.27
CA ARG A 93 -9.34 13.04 -0.61
C ARG A 93 -8.55 11.73 -0.70
N LEU A 94 -8.05 11.40 -1.89
CA LEU A 94 -7.23 10.20 -2.12
C LEU A 94 -5.93 10.24 -1.32
N ALA A 95 -5.26 11.39 -1.23
CA ALA A 95 -4.07 11.57 -0.40
C ALA A 95 -4.37 11.31 1.08
N GLY A 96 -5.51 11.82 1.58
CA GLY A 96 -5.97 11.56 2.94
C GLY A 96 -6.24 10.08 3.22
N GLU A 97 -6.89 9.37 2.29
CA GLU A 97 -7.13 7.93 2.39
C GLU A 97 -5.84 7.12 2.36
N ALA A 98 -4.90 7.50 1.49
CA ALA A 98 -3.59 6.87 1.39
C ALA A 98 -2.77 7.05 2.68
N ARG A 99 -2.75 8.25 3.26
CA ARG A 99 -2.14 8.52 4.58
C ARG A 99 -2.73 7.64 5.68
N ARG A 100 -4.06 7.50 5.74
CA ARG A 100 -4.72 6.63 6.72
C ARG A 100 -4.29 5.17 6.57
N LEU A 101 -4.18 4.69 5.33
CA LEU A 101 -3.73 3.33 5.05
C LEU A 101 -2.26 3.12 5.41
N LEU A 102 -1.38 4.10 5.13
CA LEU A 102 0.02 4.09 5.55
C LEU A 102 0.17 4.06 7.08
N ALA A 103 -0.58 4.91 7.78
CA ALA A 103 -0.58 4.92 9.25
C ALA A 103 -1.00 3.55 9.80
N LYS A 104 -2.06 2.96 9.24
CA LYS A 104 -2.51 1.62 9.61
C LYS A 104 -1.44 0.55 9.34
N ALA A 105 -0.78 0.59 8.20
CA ALA A 105 0.24 -0.41 7.80
C ALA A 105 1.53 -0.31 8.63
N THR A 106 1.91 0.89 9.06
CA THR A 106 3.16 1.17 9.79
C THR A 106 2.98 1.22 11.32
N GLY A 107 1.74 1.09 11.81
CA GLY A 107 1.42 1.15 13.23
C GLY A 107 1.46 2.56 13.82
N GLY A 108 1.19 3.58 13.00
CA GLY A 108 0.93 4.96 13.43
C GLY A 108 -0.45 5.08 14.09
N ALA A 109 -0.55 5.91 15.13
CA ALA A 109 -1.77 6.07 15.93
C ALA A 109 -2.98 6.53 15.09
N GLN A 110 -4.14 5.94 15.37
CA GLN A 110 -5.46 6.33 14.84
C GLN A 110 -5.94 7.63 15.44
#